data_AF-A0A351HUJ8-F1
#
_entry.id   AF-A0A351HUJ8-F1
#
_cell.length_a   1.000
_cell.length_b   1.000
_cell.length_c   1.000
_cell.angle_alpha   90.00
_cell.angle_beta   90.00
_cell.angle_gamma   90.00
#
_symmetry.space_group_name_H-M   'P 1'
#
loop_
_entity.id
_entity.type
_entity.pdbx_description
1 polymer ?
#
loop_
_entity_poly.entity_id
_entity_poly.type
_entity_poly.pdbx_seq_one_letter_code
_entity_poly.pdbx_strand_id
1 'polypeptide(L)' 'MNKNAIQKYAIWARNELIEQVKQRAFQYDISETGYGDEHATVVSGRVLSTDEKQQRQAFIEEIKQSGYNQ' A
#
# COMPACT_ATOMS: atom_id res chain seq x y z
N MET A 1 -1.71 28.09 -18.34
CA MET A 1 -1.56 26.89 -17.48
C MET A 1 -1.77 27.33 -16.03
N ASN A 2 -2.90 26.97 -15.40
CA ASN A 2 -3.21 27.42 -14.04
C ASN A 2 -2.45 26.58 -13.02
N LYS A 3 -1.30 27.09 -12.51
CA LYS A 3 -0.48 26.40 -11.50
C LYS A 3 -1.30 25.93 -10.29
N ASN A 4 -2.33 26.68 -9.91
CA ASN A 4 -3.27 26.31 -8.84
C ASN A 4 -4.08 25.03 -9.11
N ALA A 5 -4.50 24.79 -10.36
CA ALA A 5 -5.26 23.59 -10.72
C ALA A 5 -4.37 22.34 -10.68
N ILE A 6 -3.13 22.47 -11.16
CA ILE A 6 -2.14 21.38 -11.15
C ILE A 6 -1.76 21.02 -9.72
N GLN A 7 -1.53 22.03 -8.86
CA GLN A 7 -1.20 21.79 -7.46
C GLN A 7 -2.34 21.10 -6.70
N LYS A 8 -3.59 21.52 -6.92
CA LYS A 8 -4.77 20.85 -6.33
C LYS A 8 -4.91 19.42 -6.84
N TYR A 9 -4.71 19.20 -8.13
CA TYR A 9 -4.74 17.86 -8.70
C TYR A 9 -3.65 16.96 -8.13
N ALA A 10 -2.43 17.46 -7.95
CA ALA A 10 -1.33 16.70 -7.35
C ALA A 10 -1.62 16.31 -5.89
N ILE A 11 -2.20 17.20 -5.09
CA ILE A 11 -2.59 16.92 -3.71
C ILE A 11 -3.71 15.87 -3.67
N TRP A 12 -4.73 16.04 -4.50
CA TRP A 12 -5.83 15.09 -4.59
C TRP A 12 -5.37 13.71 -5.06
N ALA A 13 -4.56 13.65 -6.13
CA ALA A 13 -4.02 12.40 -6.66
C ALA A 13 -3.13 11.68 -5.65
N ARG A 14 -2.34 12.41 -4.86
CA ARG A 14 -1.56 11.82 -3.76
C ARG A 14 -2.46 11.17 -2.72
N ASN A 15 -3.47 11.90 -2.24
CA ASN A 15 -4.41 11.37 -1.24
C ASN A 15 -5.18 10.15 -1.78
N GLU A 16 -5.64 10.22 -3.02
CA GLU A 16 -6.36 9.11 -3.66
C GLU A 16 -5.45 7.88 -3.82
N LEU A 17 -4.19 8.07 -4.18
CA LEU A 17 -3.22 6.97 -4.30
C LEU A 17 -2.93 6.34 -2.93
N ILE A 18 -2.82 7.14 -1.86
CA ILE A 18 -2.69 6.64 -0.49
C ILE A 18 -3.92 5.81 -0.08
N GLU A 19 -5.13 6.27 -0.38
CA GLU A 19 -6.36 5.51 -0.08
C GLU A 19 -6.45 4.20 -0.86
N GLN A 20 -6.12 4.21 -2.16
CA GLN A 20 -6.10 3.00 -2.98
C GLN A 20 -5.06 1.99 -2.48
N VAL A 21 -3.87 2.47 -2.13
CA VAL A 21 -2.80 1.65 -1.54
C VAL A 21 -3.25 1.08 -0.20
N LYS A 22 -3.89 1.87 0.68
CA LYS A 22 -4.45 1.39 1.95
C LYS A 22 -5.53 0.34 1.75
N GLN A 23 -6.47 0.53 0.82
CA GLN A 23 -7.50 -0.47 0.52
C GLN A 23 -6.89 -1.77 0.00
N ARG A 24 -5.87 -1.69 -0.85
CA ARG A 24 -5.18 -2.87 -1.38
C ARG A 24 -4.31 -3.56 -0.33
N ALA A 25 -3.67 -2.80 0.54
CA ALA A 25 -2.95 -3.31 1.71
C ALA A 25 -3.89 -4.08 2.64
N PHE A 26 -5.12 -3.58 2.86
CA PHE A 26 -6.12 -4.26 3.68
C PHE A 26 -6.52 -5.63 3.09
N GLN A 27 -6.56 -5.76 1.77
CA GLN A 27 -6.79 -7.06 1.10
C GLN A 27 -5.65 -8.07 1.32
N TYR A 28 -4.46 -7.57 1.68
CA TYR A 28 -3.29 -8.36 2.03
C TYR A 28 -3.08 -8.52 3.54
N ASP A 29 -4.07 -8.13 4.36
CA ASP A 29 -3.98 -8.10 5.83
C ASP A 29 -2.86 -7.16 6.34
N ILE A 30 -2.51 -6.15 5.53
CA ILE A 30 -1.53 -5.12 5.86
C ILE A 30 -2.30 -3.90 6.36
N SER A 31 -2.07 -3.55 7.63
CA SER A 31 -2.78 -2.48 8.33
C SER A 31 -1.80 -1.51 9.00
N GLU A 32 -2.26 -0.34 9.44
CA GLU A 32 -1.46 0.60 10.27
C GLU A 32 -0.96 -0.06 11.55
N THR A 33 -1.70 -1.04 12.06
CA THR A 33 -1.35 -1.83 13.25
C THR A 33 -0.29 -2.90 12.98
N GLY A 34 0.05 -3.16 11.72
CA GLY A 34 1.07 -4.12 11.31
C GLY A 34 0.66 -4.96 10.10
N TYR A 35 1.62 -5.70 9.57
CA TYR A 35 1.48 -6.56 8.39
C TYR A 35 1.44 -8.05 8.74
N GLY A 36 1.27 -8.41 10.01
CA GLY A 36 1.31 -9.80 10.49
C GLY A 36 2.64 -10.49 10.16
N ASP A 37 2.58 -11.67 9.57
CA ASP A 37 3.76 -12.43 9.13
C ASP A 37 4.24 -11.95 7.75
N GLU A 38 5.52 -11.58 7.62
CA GLU A 38 6.14 -11.12 6.37
C GLU A 38 6.07 -12.19 5.27
N HIS A 39 5.97 -13.46 5.66
CA HIS A 39 5.88 -14.61 4.76
C HIS A 39 4.49 -15.24 4.72
N ALA A 40 3.45 -14.54 5.22
CA ALA A 40 2.07 -15.02 5.17
C ALA A 40 1.70 -15.42 3.74
N THR A 41 1.69 -16.73 3.51
CA THR A 41 1.38 -17.35 2.21
C THR A 41 -0.13 -17.44 2.00
N VAL A 42 -0.90 -17.30 3.08
CA VAL A 42 -2.35 -17.30 3.09
C VAL A 42 -2.82 -16.00 3.73
N VAL A 43 -3.59 -15.21 3.00
CA VAL A 43 -4.28 -14.02 3.51
C VAL A 43 -5.77 -14.23 3.39
N SER A 44 -6.50 -13.97 4.47
CA SER A 44 -7.97 -14.09 4.53
C SER A 44 -8.50 -15.42 3.95
N GLY A 45 -7.75 -16.51 4.14
CA GLY A 45 -8.10 -17.85 3.64
C GLY A 45 -7.76 -18.10 2.16
N ARG A 46 -7.14 -17.15 1.46
CA ARG A 46 -6.68 -17.29 0.06
C ARG A 46 -5.15 -17.44 0.01
N VAL A 47 -4.68 -18.43 -0.75
CA VAL A 47 -3.24 -18.59 -1.05
C VAL A 47 -2.82 -17.49 -2.03
N LEU A 48 -1.81 -16.72 -1.64
CA LEU A 48 -1.20 -15.69 -2.48
C LEU A 48 -0.31 -16.31 -3.55
N SER A 49 -0.43 -15.80 -4.77
CA SER A 49 0.47 -16.15 -5.87
C SER A 49 1.87 -15.57 -5.64
N THR A 50 2.88 -16.12 -6.32
CA THR A 50 4.28 -15.67 -6.18
C THR A 50 4.44 -14.17 -6.43
N ASP A 51 3.75 -13.63 -7.44
CA ASP A 51 3.73 -12.20 -7.74
C ASP A 51 3.13 -11.35 -6.60
N GLU A 52 2.05 -11.83 -5.98
CA GLU A 52 1.40 -11.12 -4.88
C GLU A 52 2.28 -11.14 -3.62
N LYS A 53 3.02 -12.22 -3.38
CA LYS A 53 4.04 -12.29 -2.32
C LYS A 53 5.17 -11.30 -2.57
N GLN A 54 5.66 -11.19 -3.80
CA GLN A 54 6.69 -10.21 -4.16
C GLN A 54 6.20 -8.77 -4.01
N GLN A 55 4.99 -8.46 -4.47
CA GLN A 55 4.39 -7.12 -4.29
C GLN A 55 4.22 -6.79 -2.80
N ARG A 56 3.76 -7.74 -1.99
CA ARG A 56 3.66 -7.58 -0.54
C ARG A 56 5.01 -7.32 0.10
N GLN A 57 6.03 -8.10 -0.26
CA GLN A 57 7.36 -7.95 0.31
C GLN A 57 7.97 -6.59 -0.04
N ALA A 58 7.86 -6.17 -1.31
CA ALA A 58 8.28 -4.85 -1.74
C ALA A 58 7.54 -3.74 -0.97
N PHE A 59 6.23 -3.90 -0.74
CA PHE A 59 5.44 -2.94 0.02
C PHE A 59 5.85 -2.86 1.50
N ILE A 60 6.16 -4.00 2.13
CA ILE A 60 6.69 -4.04 3.50
C ILE A 60 8.08 -3.38 3.57
N GLU A 61 8.94 -3.62 2.58
CA GLU A 61 10.25 -2.96 2.49
C GLU A 61 10.10 -1.44 2.34
N GLU A 62 9.15 -0.98 1.53
CA GLU A 62 8.84 0.44 1.35
C GLU A 62 8.32 1.07 2.64
N ILE A 63 7.41 0.38 3.36
CA ILE A 63 6.95 0.79 4.70
C ILE A 63 8.11 0.84 5.70
N LYS A 64 9.05 -0.13 5.67
CA LYS A 64 10.23 -0.13 6.55
C LYS A 64 11.19 1.02 6.23
N GLN A 65 11.34 1.41 4.96
CA GLN A 65 12.24 2.48 4.55
C GLN A 65 11.66 3.88 4.79
N SER A 66 10.38 4.08 4.49
CA SER A 66 9.78 5.42 4.47
C SER A 66 8.71 5.63 5.54
N GLY A 67 8.31 4.58 6.26
CA GLY A 67 7.21 4.60 7.22
C GLY A 67 5.86 4.44 6.54
N TYR A 68 4.88 3.90 7.28
CA TYR A 68 3.53 3.65 6.78
C TYR A 68 2.76 4.93 6.37
N ASN A 69 3.19 6.10 6.87
CA ASN A 69 2.50 7.38 6.73
C ASN A 69 3.04 8.28 5.59
N GLN A 70 3.61 7.69 4.53
CA GLN A 70 4.05 8.45 3.34
C GLN A 70 2.92 9.22 2.63
#